data_AF-A0A2P5XPX0-F1
#
_entry.id   AF-A0A2P5XPX0-F1
#
_cell.length_a   1.000
_cell.length_b   1.000
_cell.length_c   1.000
_cell.angle_alpha   90.00
_cell.angle_beta   90.00
_cell.angle_gamma   90.00
#
_symmetry.space_group_name_H-M   'P 1'
#
loop_
_entity.id
_entity.type
_entity.pdbx_description
1 polymer ?
#
loop_
_entity_poly.entity_id
_entity_poly.type
_entity_poly.pdbx_seq_one_letter_code
_entity_poly.pdbx_strand_id
1 'polypeptide(L)'
;MAFCLFSSFSLCSFLVHSKWKSFSYNGSSFRRLTVFAASQSDTTNKTSIEDTNITRRSANYHPSIWDYGYVQSLRNDFDESYKVRASKLKEEVRMMLGNMVDPLEKLELIDTLQRLGLSYHFDTEINKTLKNISIDRISNVSWKKDNLYATALEFRLLRQHGYKVGQDVLTCFMDDFGNIKSSLNQDFKGLLSLYEASYLILEGETMLESARELVAKLLKQYLKENNDHQYLWMLVDHALGLPLHWMMPRLEAIWFIDVYEKNKDKNPIILELSILDYNIVQSIHREDLRYVSTAGMIIAPQNGKSRIFHTMVNALITVIDDVYDVCGTLDEWDINEIHRLPNYMKIYYHALYNSINEMAFDTLKEHGIDVIPFLKKLWTDLCKAYLVEAKWYHTRYTPTLQEYIDNAWISVGGSLMLAHSYLVTDHITEEGLHNIQENDSDIIYGSSLIIQLTNDLGTSLHELKRGDIPKSVQCYMYESGVSEEEARGHIRKLIGATWKKINEDQMAKLPFSRKFIEICKNIASVSLLMYQNGDSHGIEDKEIKDRV
;
A
#
# COMPACT_ATOMS: atom_id res chain seq x y z
N MET A 1 -26.77 30.11 -25.95
CA MET A 1 -27.02 31.41 -25.28
C MET A 1 -26.87 31.17 -23.79
N ALA A 2 -26.00 31.76 -22.98
CA ALA A 2 -24.91 32.73 -23.12
C ALA A 2 -24.08 32.58 -21.81
N PHE A 3 -22.78 32.30 -21.89
CA PHE A 3 -21.66 33.22 -21.57
C PHE A 3 -21.53 33.74 -20.11
N CYS A 4 -20.52 33.19 -19.42
CA CYS A 4 -19.39 33.81 -18.72
C CYS A 4 -19.51 34.77 -17.50
N LEU A 5 -18.44 34.66 -16.69
CA LEU A 5 -17.80 35.58 -15.71
C LEU A 5 -18.18 35.33 -14.22
N PHE A 6 -17.27 35.17 -13.25
CA PHE A 6 -15.88 35.60 -13.09
C PHE A 6 -14.97 34.58 -12.38
N SER A 7 -13.69 34.70 -12.74
CA SER A 7 -12.43 34.26 -12.12
C SER A 7 -12.22 34.71 -10.66
N SER A 8 -11.50 33.91 -9.87
CA SER A 8 -10.11 34.18 -9.40
C SER A 8 -9.83 33.54 -8.04
N PHE A 9 -9.08 32.44 -8.00
CA PHE A 9 -8.16 32.15 -6.91
C PHE A 9 -6.90 31.48 -7.46
N SER A 10 -5.76 32.14 -7.23
CA SER A 10 -4.41 31.61 -7.38
C SER A 10 -4.16 30.66 -6.22
N LEU A 11 -3.79 29.41 -6.49
CA LEU A 11 -3.14 28.51 -5.55
C LEU A 11 -2.22 27.54 -6.31
N CYS A 12 -1.11 27.20 -5.66
CA CYS A 12 0.14 26.69 -6.19
C CYS A 12 0.05 25.53 -7.19
N SER A 13 0.89 25.65 -8.21
CA SER A 13 1.27 24.61 -9.15
C SER A 13 2.05 23.47 -8.47
N PHE A 14 1.49 22.26 -8.46
CA PHE A 14 2.28 21.03 -8.52
C PHE A 14 2.21 20.51 -9.96
N LEU A 15 3.33 20.67 -10.68
CA LEU A 15 3.51 20.14 -12.03
C LEU A 15 3.87 18.65 -11.93
N VAL A 16 2.87 17.77 -11.99
CA VAL A 16 3.10 16.42 -12.52
C VAL A 16 3.00 16.55 -14.04
N HIS A 17 4.16 16.68 -14.69
CA HIS A 17 4.28 16.60 -16.15
C HIS A 17 5.13 15.38 -16.49
N SER A 18 4.60 14.18 -16.25
CA SER A 18 5.13 12.97 -16.86
C SER A 18 4.62 12.92 -18.31
N LYS A 19 5.35 13.57 -19.22
CA LYS A 19 5.16 13.34 -20.66
C LYS A 19 5.69 11.93 -20.96
N TRP A 20 4.77 10.99 -21.16
CA TRP A 20 5.04 9.67 -21.71
C TRP A 20 5.83 9.81 -23.03
N LYS A 21 7.13 9.49 -23.00
CA LYS A 21 7.93 9.35 -24.23
C LYS A 21 7.85 7.89 -24.67
N SER A 22 7.01 7.60 -25.66
CA SER A 22 7.19 6.40 -26.47
C SER A 22 8.39 6.61 -27.39
N PHE A 23 9.34 5.68 -27.38
CA PHE A 23 10.34 5.60 -28.44
C PHE A 23 9.72 4.79 -29.58
N SER A 24 9.35 5.46 -30.67
CA SER A 24 8.92 4.78 -31.89
C SER A 24 10.13 4.43 -32.76
N TYR A 25 10.30 3.15 -33.07
CA TYR A 25 11.15 2.72 -34.19
C TYR A 25 10.37 2.93 -35.50
N ASN A 26 10.92 3.73 -36.41
CA ASN A 26 10.25 4.15 -37.64
C ASN A 26 10.19 3.02 -38.67
N GLY A 27 8.99 2.68 -39.15
CA GLY A 27 8.78 1.64 -40.17
C GLY A 27 7.37 1.67 -40.76
N SER A 28 7.11 2.66 -41.63
CA SER A 28 6.15 2.66 -42.77
C SER A 28 4.84 1.83 -42.70
N SER A 29 3.71 2.58 -42.63
CA SER A 29 2.42 2.38 -43.35
C SER A 29 1.59 1.10 -43.09
N PHE A 30 0.33 1.24 -42.64
CA PHE A 30 -0.90 0.96 -43.44
C PHE A 30 -2.24 1.10 -42.65
N ARG A 31 -3.19 1.82 -43.28
CA ARG A 31 -4.69 1.80 -43.29
C ARG A 31 -5.57 1.81 -42.02
N ARG A 32 -6.52 2.76 -42.04
CA ARG A 32 -7.78 2.83 -41.26
C ARG A 32 -8.67 1.62 -41.52
N LEU A 33 -9.26 1.06 -40.46
CA LEU A 33 -10.44 0.19 -40.49
C LEU A 33 -11.59 0.89 -39.77
N THR A 34 -12.73 1.01 -40.46
CA THR A 34 -14.00 1.55 -39.94
C THR A 34 -14.71 0.47 -39.15
N VAL A 35 -15.06 0.73 -37.88
CA VAL A 35 -15.88 -0.18 -37.06
C VAL A 35 -17.35 0.25 -37.17
N PHE A 36 -18.21 -0.68 -37.58
CA PHE A 36 -19.67 -0.51 -37.54
C PHE A 36 -20.15 -0.69 -36.09
N ALA A 37 -20.98 0.24 -35.62
CA ALA A 37 -21.71 0.11 -34.36
C ALA A 37 -22.93 -0.82 -34.55
N ALA A 38 -23.08 -1.83 -33.69
CA ALA A 38 -24.30 -2.61 -33.60
C ALA A 38 -25.31 -1.88 -32.69
N SER A 39 -26.52 -1.65 -33.19
CA SER A 39 -27.65 -1.12 -32.42
C SER A 39 -28.18 -2.19 -31.48
N GLN A 40 -28.24 -1.90 -30.17
CA GLN A 40 -29.04 -2.67 -29.22
C GLN A 40 -30.50 -2.23 -29.31
N SER A 41 -31.40 -3.22 -29.32
CA SER A 41 -32.86 -3.04 -29.25
C SER A 41 -33.33 -3.29 -27.83
N ASP A 42 -34.05 -2.33 -27.26
CA ASP A 42 -34.69 -2.43 -25.95
C ASP A 42 -35.90 -3.37 -26.02
N THR A 43 -35.90 -4.42 -25.19
CA THR A 43 -37.13 -5.15 -24.84
C THR A 43 -37.31 -5.08 -23.33
N THR A 44 -38.24 -4.23 -22.88
CA THR A 44 -38.67 -4.12 -21.49
C THR A 44 -39.76 -5.14 -21.20
N ASN A 45 -39.46 -6.17 -20.43
CA ASN A 45 -40.49 -6.99 -19.76
C ASN A 45 -40.58 -6.55 -18.30
N LYS A 46 -41.67 -5.85 -17.96
CA LYS A 46 -42.04 -5.55 -16.57
C LYS A 46 -42.68 -6.78 -15.94
N THR A 47 -42.02 -7.37 -14.94
CA THR A 47 -42.65 -8.26 -13.97
C THR A 47 -42.82 -7.45 -12.69
N SER A 48 -44.07 -7.16 -12.32
CA SER A 48 -44.41 -6.46 -11.07
C SER A 48 -44.38 -7.45 -9.90
N ILE A 49 -43.42 -7.27 -9.00
CA ILE A 49 -43.45 -7.85 -7.65
C ILE A 49 -43.83 -6.70 -6.71
N GLU A 50 -44.77 -6.94 -5.81
CA GLU A 50 -45.18 -6.01 -4.76
C GLU A 50 -43.99 -5.76 -3.82
N ASP A 51 -43.18 -4.73 -4.11
CA ASP A 51 -42.22 -4.18 -3.15
C ASP A 51 -43.02 -3.41 -2.08
N THR A 52 -43.06 -3.96 -0.86
CA THR A 52 -43.26 -3.15 0.33
C THR A 52 -42.32 -1.95 0.25
N ASN A 53 -42.84 -0.71 0.36
CA ASN A 53 -42.09 0.56 0.25
C ASN A 53 -41.02 0.69 1.36
N ILE A 54 -39.95 -0.10 1.26
CA ILE A 54 -38.76 0.03 2.11
C ILE A 54 -37.96 1.22 1.56
N THR A 55 -37.87 2.29 2.35
CA THR A 55 -37.03 3.44 1.99
C THR A 55 -35.57 3.08 2.29
N ARG A 56 -34.75 2.93 1.25
CA ARG A 56 -33.32 2.61 1.39
C ARG A 56 -32.47 3.88 1.35
N ARG A 57 -31.40 3.92 2.16
CA ARG A 57 -30.40 4.98 2.07
C ARG A 57 -29.51 4.72 0.83
N SER A 58 -28.88 5.78 0.36
CA SER A 58 -27.88 5.73 -0.70
C SER A 58 -26.73 6.66 -0.34
N ALA A 59 -25.50 6.21 -0.55
CA ALA A 59 -24.31 7.04 -0.39
C ALA A 59 -24.08 8.01 -1.55
N ASN A 60 -24.89 7.95 -2.62
CA ASN A 60 -24.76 8.78 -3.84
C ASN A 60 -23.39 8.65 -4.54
N TYR A 61 -22.85 7.43 -4.63
CA TYR A 61 -21.60 7.16 -5.34
C TYR A 61 -21.67 7.56 -6.82
N HIS A 62 -20.53 7.99 -7.35
CA HIS A 62 -20.36 8.23 -8.78
C HIS A 62 -20.02 6.92 -9.52
N PRO A 63 -20.42 6.77 -10.80
CA PRO A 63 -19.92 5.68 -11.64
C PRO A 63 -18.40 5.78 -11.80
N SER A 64 -17.74 4.64 -12.06
CA SER A 64 -16.29 4.64 -12.27
C SER A 64 -15.87 5.54 -13.45
N ILE A 65 -14.76 6.26 -13.29
CA ILE A 65 -14.09 7.11 -14.28
C ILE A 65 -13.53 6.30 -15.45
N TRP A 66 -13.37 4.99 -15.26
CA TRP A 66 -12.89 4.06 -16.28
C TRP A 66 -14.07 3.33 -16.91
N ASP A 67 -14.35 3.64 -18.17
CA ASP A 67 -15.34 2.90 -18.94
C ASP A 67 -14.94 1.42 -19.07
N TYR A 68 -15.89 0.52 -18.88
CA TYR A 68 -15.64 -0.92 -18.97
C TYR A 68 -15.11 -1.34 -20.35
N GLY A 69 -15.63 -0.73 -21.42
CA GLY A 69 -15.13 -0.96 -22.78
C GLY A 69 -13.69 -0.48 -22.95
N TYR A 70 -13.32 0.65 -22.36
CA TYR A 70 -11.94 1.12 -22.31
C TYR A 70 -11.02 0.13 -21.58
N VAL A 71 -11.40 -0.33 -20.38
CA VAL A 71 -10.63 -1.32 -19.62
C VAL A 71 -10.44 -2.61 -20.43
N GLN A 72 -11.50 -3.12 -21.04
CA GLN A 72 -11.43 -4.31 -21.90
C GLN A 72 -10.52 -4.12 -23.13
N SER A 73 -10.38 -2.88 -23.62
CA SER A 73 -9.60 -2.54 -24.82
C SER A 73 -8.09 -2.44 -24.58
N LEU A 74 -7.64 -2.42 -23.31
CA LEU A 74 -6.22 -2.33 -22.96
C LEU A 74 -5.44 -3.50 -23.59
N ARG A 75 -4.33 -3.19 -24.27
CA ARG A 75 -3.46 -4.17 -24.94
C ARG A 75 -2.09 -4.23 -24.30
N ASN A 76 -1.52 -5.42 -24.35
CA ASN A 76 -0.10 -5.63 -24.06
C ASN A 76 0.69 -5.42 -25.35
N ASP A 77 1.28 -4.24 -25.50
CA ASP A 77 2.08 -3.88 -26.68
C ASP A 77 3.57 -4.27 -26.51
N PHE A 78 3.93 -4.95 -25.42
CA PHE A 78 5.30 -5.39 -25.16
C PHE A 78 5.57 -6.74 -25.82
N ASP A 79 6.37 -6.71 -26.88
CA ASP A 79 6.83 -7.93 -27.54
C ASP A 79 7.98 -8.63 -26.79
N GLU A 80 8.33 -9.82 -27.26
CA GLU A 80 9.37 -10.66 -26.66
C GLU A 80 10.78 -10.01 -26.72
N SER A 81 11.01 -9.05 -27.61
CA SER A 81 12.32 -8.40 -27.75
C SER A 81 12.67 -7.56 -26.51
N TYR A 82 11.67 -6.92 -25.89
CA TYR A 82 11.85 -6.16 -24.64
C TYR A 82 12.24 -7.09 -23.47
N LYS A 83 11.62 -8.27 -23.37
CA LYS A 83 11.97 -9.26 -22.33
C LYS A 83 13.38 -9.79 -22.51
N VAL A 84 13.81 -10.02 -23.76
CA VAL A 84 15.19 -10.42 -24.07
C VAL A 84 16.18 -9.32 -23.68
N ARG A 85 15.89 -8.05 -23.98
CA ARG A 85 16.75 -6.92 -23.57
C ARG A 85 16.82 -6.79 -22.05
N ALA A 86 15.69 -6.82 -21.37
CA ALA A 86 15.62 -6.78 -19.90
C ALA A 86 16.43 -7.93 -19.27
N SER A 87 16.36 -9.14 -19.84
CA SER A 87 17.13 -10.30 -19.34
C SER A 87 18.64 -10.10 -19.45
N LYS A 88 19.12 -9.50 -20.55
CA LYS A 88 20.55 -9.15 -20.71
C LYS A 88 21.00 -8.13 -19.68
N LEU A 89 20.22 -7.05 -19.51
CA LEU A 89 20.53 -6.00 -18.54
C LEU A 89 20.51 -6.53 -17.09
N LYS A 90 19.61 -7.45 -16.76
CA LYS A 90 19.59 -8.12 -15.44
C LYS A 90 20.91 -8.84 -15.16
N GLU A 91 21.47 -9.53 -16.15
CA GLU A 91 22.76 -10.21 -15.98
C GLU A 91 23.92 -9.22 -15.80
N GLU A 92 23.92 -8.11 -16.55
CA GLU A 92 24.90 -7.04 -16.36
C GLU A 92 24.85 -6.46 -14.94
N VAL A 93 23.65 -6.17 -14.42
CA VAL A 93 23.47 -5.67 -13.04
C VAL A 93 23.86 -6.72 -11.99
N ARG A 94 23.56 -8.01 -12.23
CA ARG A 94 23.99 -9.11 -11.36
C ARG A 94 25.52 -9.17 -11.26
N MET A 95 26.22 -9.01 -12.39
CA MET A 95 27.68 -8.93 -12.41
C MET A 95 28.22 -7.70 -11.67
N MET A 96 27.54 -6.55 -11.76
CA MET A 96 27.91 -5.35 -10.97
C MET A 96 27.83 -5.62 -9.46
N LEU A 97 26.73 -6.22 -8.98
CA LEU A 97 26.57 -6.60 -7.57
C LEU A 97 27.67 -7.58 -7.11
N GLY A 98 28.01 -8.56 -7.95
CA GLY A 98 29.03 -9.56 -7.63
C GLY A 98 30.46 -9.03 -7.60
N ASN A 99 30.80 -8.09 -8.50
CA ASN A 99 32.16 -7.58 -8.67
C ASN A 99 32.51 -6.41 -7.75
N MET A 100 31.51 -5.71 -7.22
CA MET A 100 31.73 -4.58 -6.32
C MET A 100 32.48 -5.04 -5.06
N VAL A 101 33.44 -4.24 -4.59
CA VAL A 101 34.24 -4.57 -3.41
C VAL A 101 33.86 -3.68 -2.23
N ASP A 102 33.67 -2.38 -2.48
CA ASP A 102 33.36 -1.41 -1.44
C ASP A 102 31.98 -1.69 -0.78
N PRO A 103 31.90 -1.80 0.55
CA PRO A 103 30.64 -2.06 1.24
C PRO A 103 29.62 -0.93 1.12
N LEU A 104 30.05 0.33 1.08
CA LEU A 104 29.14 1.47 0.97
C LEU A 104 28.52 1.51 -0.43
N GLU A 105 29.33 1.37 -1.48
CA GLU A 105 28.84 1.31 -2.86
C GLU A 105 27.84 0.15 -3.04
N LYS A 106 28.07 -1.00 -2.39
CA LYS A 106 27.11 -2.11 -2.39
C LYS A 106 25.77 -1.74 -1.78
N LEU A 107 25.79 -1.08 -0.62
CA LEU A 107 24.57 -0.64 0.04
C LEU A 107 23.84 0.41 -0.80
N GLU A 108 24.56 1.35 -1.42
CA GLU A 108 23.99 2.34 -2.32
C GLU A 108 23.35 1.71 -3.56
N LEU A 109 24.00 0.68 -4.13
CA LEU A 109 23.45 -0.08 -5.26
C LEU A 109 22.19 -0.85 -4.85
N ILE A 110 22.20 -1.52 -3.69
CA ILE A 110 21.03 -2.23 -3.16
C ILE A 110 19.86 -1.26 -2.96
N ASP A 111 20.11 -0.11 -2.32
CA ASP A 111 19.10 0.92 -2.09
C ASP A 111 18.52 1.44 -3.42
N THR A 112 19.38 1.71 -4.40
CA THR A 112 18.98 2.14 -5.74
C THR A 112 18.10 1.10 -6.42
N LEU A 113 18.46 -0.19 -6.37
CA LEU A 113 17.67 -1.26 -6.97
C LEU A 113 16.32 -1.45 -6.28
N GLN A 114 16.25 -1.32 -4.95
CA GLN A 114 14.99 -1.37 -4.22
C GLN A 114 14.06 -0.22 -4.60
N ARG A 115 14.58 1.00 -4.60
CA ARG A 115 13.80 2.21 -4.92
C ARG A 115 13.36 2.27 -6.37
N LEU A 116 14.14 1.71 -7.31
CA LEU A 116 13.74 1.56 -8.71
C LEU A 116 12.77 0.39 -8.96
N GLY A 117 12.38 -0.35 -7.91
CA GLY A 117 11.46 -1.48 -8.03
C GLY A 117 12.08 -2.70 -8.73
N LEU A 118 13.41 -2.83 -8.74
CA LEU A 118 14.15 -3.90 -9.41
C LEU A 118 14.63 -5.01 -8.46
N SER A 119 14.57 -4.79 -7.14
CA SER A 119 15.20 -5.67 -6.15
C SER A 119 14.75 -7.13 -6.23
N TYR A 120 13.50 -7.38 -6.61
CA TYR A 120 12.93 -8.73 -6.68
C TYR A 120 13.60 -9.63 -7.75
N HIS A 121 14.37 -9.07 -8.69
CA HIS A 121 15.21 -9.86 -9.61
C HIS A 121 16.55 -10.30 -8.99
N PHE A 122 16.91 -9.73 -7.85
CA PHE A 122 18.22 -9.83 -7.22
C PHE A 122 18.15 -10.24 -5.74
N ASP A 123 17.02 -10.80 -5.28
CA ASP A 123 16.80 -11.15 -3.88
C ASP A 123 17.91 -12.04 -3.31
N THR A 124 18.44 -12.96 -4.11
CA THR A 124 19.50 -13.88 -3.68
C THR A 124 20.79 -13.13 -3.39
N GLU A 125 21.20 -12.25 -4.31
CA GLU A 125 22.40 -11.44 -4.25
C GLU A 125 22.31 -10.40 -3.12
N ILE A 126 21.17 -9.72 -3.01
CA ILE A 126 20.90 -8.75 -1.95
C ILE A 126 20.95 -9.44 -0.57
N ASN A 127 20.25 -10.55 -0.39
CA ASN A 127 20.22 -11.26 0.88
C ASN A 127 21.60 -11.78 1.29
N LYS A 128 22.37 -12.33 0.33
CA LYS A 128 23.75 -12.76 0.58
C LYS A 128 24.63 -11.60 1.01
N THR A 129 24.50 -10.44 0.37
CA THR A 129 25.31 -9.25 0.65
C THR A 129 25.00 -8.70 2.04
N LEU A 130 23.72 -8.50 2.37
CA LEU A 130 23.31 -7.99 3.68
C LEU A 130 23.63 -8.97 4.81
N LYS A 131 23.56 -10.28 4.56
CA LYS A 131 24.02 -11.30 5.50
C LYS A 131 25.50 -11.13 5.82
N ASN A 132 26.35 -10.99 4.80
CA ASN A 132 27.79 -10.80 5.01
C ASN A 132 28.06 -9.51 5.80
N ILE A 133 27.44 -8.39 5.41
CA ILE A 133 27.58 -7.10 6.12
C ILE A 133 27.13 -7.23 7.59
N SER A 134 26.03 -7.94 7.86
CA SER A 134 25.56 -8.16 9.24
C SER A 134 26.54 -8.96 10.10
N ILE A 135 27.23 -9.94 9.52
CA ILE A 135 28.25 -10.75 10.20
C ILE A 135 29.51 -9.90 10.43
N ASP A 136 29.95 -9.17 9.41
CA ASP A 136 31.13 -8.31 9.48
C ASP A 136 30.96 -7.14 10.46
N ARG A 137 29.72 -6.70 10.72
CA ARG A 137 29.44 -5.70 11.76
C ARG A 137 29.96 -6.13 13.13
N ILE A 138 29.88 -7.42 13.43
CA ILE A 138 30.33 -8.01 14.70
C ILE A 138 31.87 -7.97 14.79
N SER A 139 32.58 -7.97 13.66
CA SER A 139 34.05 -7.91 13.59
C SER A 139 34.64 -6.49 13.52
N ASN A 140 33.81 -5.46 13.79
CA ASN A 140 34.18 -4.05 14.02
C ASN A 140 34.83 -3.35 12.82
N VAL A 141 34.02 -2.79 11.91
CA VAL A 141 34.51 -2.30 10.62
C VAL A 141 34.78 -0.78 10.58
N SER A 142 36.01 -0.44 10.17
CA SER A 142 36.56 0.93 10.04
C SER A 142 35.90 1.81 8.96
N TRP A 143 35.26 1.26 7.93
CA TRP A 143 34.87 2.02 6.72
C TRP A 143 33.71 3.00 6.94
N LYS A 144 32.94 2.82 8.01
CA LYS A 144 31.81 3.71 8.37
C LYS A 144 32.09 4.59 9.58
N LYS A 145 33.31 4.54 10.13
CA LYS A 145 33.68 5.34 11.31
C LYS A 145 33.48 6.82 11.00
N ASP A 146 32.72 7.50 11.86
CA ASP A 146 32.39 8.92 11.74
C ASP A 146 31.61 9.31 10.45
N ASN A 147 31.04 8.33 9.73
CA ASN A 147 30.21 8.57 8.53
C ASN A 147 28.73 8.29 8.85
N LEU A 148 27.97 9.38 9.05
CA LEU A 148 26.54 9.31 9.38
C LEU A 148 25.74 8.63 8.26
N TYR A 149 25.98 9.02 7.01
CA TYR A 149 25.30 8.48 5.85
C TYR A 149 25.46 6.95 5.74
N ALA A 150 26.70 6.46 5.80
CA ALA A 150 27.01 5.05 5.69
C ALA A 150 26.36 4.23 6.82
N THR A 151 26.44 4.74 8.07
CA THR A 151 25.89 4.05 9.23
C THR A 151 24.37 4.00 9.21
N ALA A 152 23.71 5.11 8.85
CA ALA A 152 22.26 5.16 8.75
C ALA A 152 21.73 4.31 7.58
N LEU A 153 22.41 4.29 6.44
CA LEU A 153 22.03 3.46 5.29
C LEU A 153 22.15 1.95 5.61
N GLU A 154 23.28 1.53 6.21
CA GLU A 154 23.44 0.13 6.65
C GLU A 154 22.37 -0.25 7.67
N PHE A 155 22.16 0.60 8.69
CA PHE A 155 21.14 0.37 9.71
C PHE A 155 19.76 0.17 9.09
N ARG A 156 19.37 1.07 8.18
CA ARG A 156 18.08 1.01 7.49
C ARG A 156 17.94 -0.28 6.69
N LEU A 157 18.88 -0.57 5.79
CA LEU A 157 18.81 -1.75 4.92
C LEU A 157 18.83 -3.06 5.72
N LEU A 158 19.65 -3.16 6.77
CA LEU A 158 19.67 -4.34 7.63
C LEU A 158 18.33 -4.53 8.37
N ARG A 159 17.78 -3.48 9.00
CA ARG A 159 16.47 -3.59 9.68
C ARG A 159 15.34 -3.88 8.70
N GLN A 160 15.34 -3.25 7.52
CA GLN A 160 14.38 -3.52 6.44
C GLN A 160 14.43 -4.97 5.94
N HIS A 161 15.52 -5.70 6.19
CA HIS A 161 15.68 -7.11 5.87
C HIS A 161 15.57 -8.04 7.09
N GLY A 162 15.07 -7.53 8.23
CA GLY A 162 14.79 -8.31 9.44
C GLY A 162 15.99 -8.55 10.35
N TYR A 163 17.15 -7.92 10.09
CA TYR A 163 18.31 -8.04 10.96
C TYR A 163 18.16 -7.15 12.20
N LYS A 164 18.50 -7.70 13.36
CA LYS A 164 18.54 -6.96 14.62
C LYS A 164 19.79 -6.08 14.68
N VAL A 165 19.58 -4.77 14.52
CA VAL A 165 20.60 -3.72 14.68
C VAL A 165 20.10 -2.81 15.79
N GLY A 166 20.84 -2.58 16.87
CA GLY A 166 20.42 -1.65 17.92
C GLY A 166 20.61 -0.19 17.49
N GLN A 167 19.80 0.73 18.05
CA GLN A 167 19.98 2.17 17.85
C GLN A 167 21.32 2.72 18.38
N ASP A 168 22.00 1.95 19.25
CA ASP A 168 23.29 2.28 19.83
C ASP A 168 24.37 2.58 18.78
N VAL A 169 24.27 1.98 17.59
CA VAL A 169 25.20 2.23 16.48
C VAL A 169 25.16 3.68 15.97
N LEU A 170 24.10 4.44 16.27
CA LEU A 170 23.93 5.83 15.87
C LEU A 170 24.32 6.83 16.98
N THR A 171 24.58 6.35 18.21
CA THR A 171 24.93 7.21 19.36
C THR A 171 26.21 8.01 19.14
N CYS A 172 27.15 7.50 18.35
CA CYS A 172 28.41 8.21 18.07
C CYS A 172 28.21 9.51 17.27
N PHE A 173 27.02 9.74 16.69
CA PHE A 173 26.64 10.96 15.99
C PHE A 173 25.86 11.95 16.86
N MET A 174 25.67 11.63 18.14
CA MET A 174 24.90 12.43 19.08
C MET A 174 25.80 13.11 20.11
N ASP A 175 25.34 14.24 20.65
CA ASP A 175 25.96 14.94 21.76
C ASP A 175 25.50 14.37 23.12
N ASP A 176 26.05 14.91 24.21
CA ASP A 176 25.74 14.47 25.57
C ASP A 176 24.27 14.69 25.97
N PHE A 177 23.52 15.49 25.20
CA PHE A 177 22.10 15.75 25.37
C PHE A 177 21.22 14.90 24.44
N GLY A 178 21.80 14.01 23.64
CA GLY A 178 21.10 13.15 22.69
C GLY A 178 20.68 13.86 21.39
N ASN A 179 21.16 15.09 21.14
CA ASN A 179 20.93 15.79 19.87
C ASN A 179 21.99 15.39 18.85
N ILE A 180 21.70 15.60 17.56
CA ILE A 180 22.71 15.43 16.52
C ILE A 180 23.86 16.42 16.73
N LYS A 181 25.10 15.92 16.67
CA LYS A 181 26.31 16.75 16.80
C LYS A 181 26.25 17.90 15.81
N SER A 182 26.50 19.12 16.29
CA SER A 182 26.45 20.35 15.47
C SER A 182 27.35 20.31 14.23
N SER A 183 28.44 19.53 14.28
CA SER A 183 29.33 19.29 13.14
C SER A 183 28.65 18.60 11.94
N LEU A 184 27.51 17.93 12.16
CA LEU A 184 26.75 17.19 11.15
C LEU A 184 25.55 17.97 10.61
N ASN A 185 25.29 19.19 11.10
CA ASN A 185 24.11 19.98 10.71
C ASN A 185 24.07 20.37 9.22
N GLN A 186 25.18 20.21 8.50
CA GLN A 186 25.29 20.50 7.07
C GLN A 186 25.47 19.23 6.21
N ASP A 187 25.57 18.04 6.82
CA ASP A 187 25.61 16.76 6.11
C ASP A 187 24.19 16.33 5.71
N PHE A 188 23.56 17.03 4.78
CA PHE A 188 22.16 16.78 4.40
C PHE A 188 21.94 15.38 3.80
N LYS A 189 22.96 14.78 3.17
CA LYS A 189 22.90 13.39 2.69
C LYS A 189 22.85 12.41 3.88
N GLY A 190 23.70 12.61 4.89
CA GLY A 190 23.67 11.82 6.13
C GLY A 190 22.40 12.04 6.96
N LEU A 191 21.96 13.28 7.09
CA LEU A 191 20.73 13.66 7.79
C LEU A 191 19.50 13.03 7.13
N LEU A 192 19.39 13.07 5.79
CA LEU A 192 18.31 12.38 5.08
C LEU A 192 18.32 10.87 5.35
N SER A 193 19.49 10.22 5.25
CA SER A 193 19.59 8.78 5.55
C SER A 193 19.21 8.45 6.99
N LEU A 194 19.57 9.31 7.96
CA LEU A 194 19.17 9.14 9.35
C LEU A 194 17.66 9.33 9.55
N TYR A 195 17.08 10.33 8.90
CA TYR A 195 15.63 10.54 8.92
C TYR A 195 14.89 9.30 8.41
N GLU A 196 15.29 8.74 7.27
CA GLU A 196 14.70 7.52 6.73
C GLU A 196 14.90 6.30 7.63
N ALA A 197 16.11 6.15 8.18
CA ALA A 197 16.43 5.08 9.14
C ALA A 197 15.56 5.15 10.41
N SER A 198 15.22 6.35 10.87
CA SER A 198 14.45 6.54 12.10
C SER A 198 13.01 6.02 12.02
N TYR A 199 12.47 5.72 10.84
CA TYR A 199 11.14 5.11 10.69
C TYR A 199 11.15 3.58 10.89
N LEU A 200 12.33 2.98 11.05
CA LEU A 200 12.49 1.58 11.47
C LEU A 200 12.67 1.41 12.98
N ILE A 201 12.37 2.46 13.74
CA ILE A 201 12.34 2.49 15.20
C ILE A 201 11.43 1.39 15.78
N LEU A 202 11.87 0.83 16.91
CA LEU A 202 11.14 -0.15 17.73
C LEU A 202 10.56 0.50 18.99
N GLU A 203 9.70 -0.21 19.73
CA GLU A 203 9.18 0.29 21.00
C GLU A 203 10.32 0.49 22.01
N GLY A 204 10.29 1.59 22.76
CA GLY A 204 11.35 1.96 23.70
C GLY A 204 12.58 2.67 23.10
N GLU A 205 12.69 2.78 21.77
CA GLU A 205 13.82 3.46 21.11
C GLU A 205 13.68 4.99 21.00
N THR A 206 13.54 5.67 22.15
CA THR A 206 13.25 7.13 22.25
C THR A 206 14.28 8.06 21.59
N MET A 207 15.53 7.60 21.45
CA MET A 207 16.62 8.37 20.86
C MET A 207 16.40 8.59 19.36
N LEU A 208 16.00 7.56 18.62
CA LEU A 208 15.67 7.68 17.20
C LEU A 208 14.46 8.60 16.97
N GLU A 209 13.49 8.57 17.88
CA GLU A 209 12.32 9.45 17.84
C GLU A 209 12.70 10.92 17.99
N SER A 210 13.54 11.21 18.97
CA SER A 210 14.06 12.56 19.21
C SER A 210 14.94 13.06 18.06
N ALA A 211 15.81 12.19 17.53
CA ALA A 211 16.65 12.50 16.38
C ALA A 211 15.80 12.82 15.13
N ARG A 212 14.76 12.03 14.86
CA ARG A 212 13.84 12.24 13.73
C ARG A 212 13.23 13.64 13.72
N GLU A 213 12.75 14.12 14.86
CA GLU A 213 12.12 15.44 14.97
C GLU A 213 13.10 16.59 14.70
N LEU A 214 14.33 16.47 15.23
CA LEU A 214 15.39 17.46 15.01
C LEU A 214 15.86 17.47 13.56
N VAL A 215 16.14 16.29 13.01
CA VAL A 215 16.58 16.12 11.63
C VAL A 215 15.50 16.64 10.66
N ALA A 216 14.22 16.36 10.92
CA ALA A 216 13.12 16.90 10.12
C ALA A 216 13.11 18.44 10.09
N LYS A 217 13.45 19.11 11.20
CA LYS A 217 13.57 20.58 11.24
C LYS A 217 14.73 21.08 10.38
N LEU A 218 15.90 20.42 10.47
CA LEU A 218 17.07 20.75 9.65
C LEU A 218 16.82 20.54 8.15
N LEU A 219 16.18 19.43 7.79
CA LEU A 219 15.81 19.14 6.40
C LEU A 219 14.78 20.14 5.85
N LYS A 220 13.79 20.54 6.66
CA LYS A 220 12.85 21.62 6.28
C LYS A 220 13.54 22.97 6.11
N GLN A 221 14.57 23.25 6.90
CA GLN A 221 15.39 24.46 6.73
C GLN A 221 16.20 24.39 5.43
N TYR A 222 16.82 23.25 5.15
CA TYR A 222 17.54 23.00 3.88
C TYR A 222 16.67 23.29 2.66
N LEU A 223 15.42 22.81 2.62
CA LEU A 223 14.49 23.06 1.52
C LEU A 223 14.12 24.55 1.34
N LYS A 224 14.16 25.34 2.43
CA LYS A 224 13.89 26.78 2.37
C LYS A 224 15.09 27.57 1.87
N GLU A 225 16.29 27.14 2.26
CA GLU A 225 17.55 27.82 1.92
C GLU A 225 18.06 27.46 0.52
N ASN A 226 17.68 26.28 0.01
CA ASN A 226 18.06 25.79 -1.31
C ASN A 226 16.80 25.64 -2.16
N ASN A 227 16.74 26.31 -3.31
CA ASN A 227 15.61 26.22 -4.23
C ASN A 227 16.06 25.83 -5.64
N ASP A 228 17.09 24.99 -5.71
CA ASP A 228 17.70 24.56 -6.97
C ASP A 228 17.02 23.32 -7.58
N HIS A 229 16.10 22.70 -6.83
CA HIS A 229 15.44 21.43 -7.17
C HIS A 229 16.43 20.37 -7.69
N GLN A 230 17.66 20.37 -7.16
CA GLN A 230 18.66 19.36 -7.46
C GLN A 230 18.26 18.00 -6.87
N TYR A 231 19.00 16.95 -7.26
CA TYR A 231 18.73 15.57 -6.87
C TYR A 231 18.48 15.41 -5.36
N LEU A 232 19.37 15.94 -4.51
CA LEU A 232 19.21 15.86 -3.05
C LEU A 232 17.97 16.63 -2.55
N TRP A 233 17.68 17.80 -3.11
CA TRP A 233 16.49 18.58 -2.78
C TRP A 233 15.22 17.76 -3.04
N MET A 234 15.12 17.13 -4.21
CA MET A 234 13.97 16.29 -4.58
C MET A 234 13.80 15.12 -3.61
N LEU A 235 14.90 14.49 -3.20
CA LEU A 235 14.88 13.40 -2.22
C LEU A 235 14.39 13.87 -0.85
N VAL A 236 14.85 15.03 -0.38
CA VAL A 236 14.47 15.58 0.93
C VAL A 236 13.00 15.98 0.95
N ASP A 237 12.51 16.66 -0.09
CA ASP A 237 11.11 17.08 -0.21
C ASP A 237 10.16 15.87 -0.17
N HIS A 238 10.50 14.83 -0.94
CA HIS A 238 9.72 13.59 -0.99
C HIS A 238 9.69 12.85 0.35
N ALA A 239 10.84 12.67 0.99
CA ALA A 239 10.95 11.99 2.29
C ALA A 239 10.19 12.71 3.41
N LEU A 240 10.19 14.05 3.40
CA LEU A 240 9.44 14.85 4.38
C LEU A 240 7.92 14.80 4.16
N GLY A 241 7.47 14.45 2.95
CA GLY A 241 6.07 14.18 2.64
C GLY A 241 5.60 12.84 3.20
N LEU A 242 6.28 11.75 2.82
CA LEU A 242 6.07 10.41 3.36
C LEU A 242 7.40 9.64 3.32
N PRO A 243 7.88 9.10 4.45
CA PRO A 243 9.18 8.42 4.52
C PRO A 243 9.16 7.14 3.69
N LEU A 244 10.33 6.75 3.17
CA LEU A 244 10.51 5.60 2.29
C LEU A 244 9.97 4.30 2.90
N HIS A 245 10.14 4.10 4.21
CA HIS A 245 9.67 2.89 4.90
C HIS A 245 8.14 2.75 4.94
N TRP A 246 7.40 3.86 4.81
CA TRP A 246 5.94 3.88 4.74
C TRP A 246 5.41 4.03 3.31
N MET A 247 6.30 4.16 2.33
CA MET A 247 5.95 4.37 0.92
C MET A 247 5.59 3.03 0.24
N MET A 248 4.66 3.08 -0.73
CA MET A 248 4.38 1.94 -1.60
C MET A 248 5.51 1.77 -2.62
N PRO A 249 6.24 0.63 -2.66
CA PRO A 249 7.45 0.50 -3.47
C PRO A 249 7.24 0.72 -4.97
N ARG A 250 6.08 0.34 -5.51
CA ARG A 250 5.80 0.49 -6.94
C ARG A 250 5.55 1.94 -7.35
N LEU A 251 5.01 2.78 -6.47
CA LEU A 251 4.86 4.21 -6.73
C LEU A 251 6.14 4.99 -6.40
N GLU A 252 6.91 4.52 -5.42
CA GLU A 252 8.30 4.99 -5.27
C GLU A 252 9.09 4.73 -6.56
N ALA A 253 8.94 3.56 -7.19
CA ALA A 253 9.67 3.22 -8.41
C ALA A 253 9.42 4.20 -9.56
N ILE A 254 8.17 4.56 -9.86
CA ILE A 254 7.90 5.50 -10.96
C ILE A 254 8.45 6.90 -10.66
N TRP A 255 8.27 7.39 -9.45
CA TRP A 255 8.79 8.69 -9.04
C TRP A 255 10.33 8.69 -9.04
N PHE A 256 10.93 7.62 -8.52
CA PHE A 256 12.38 7.53 -8.38
C PHE A 256 13.09 7.28 -9.72
N ILE A 257 12.45 6.64 -10.71
CA ILE A 257 12.99 6.57 -12.07
C ILE A 257 13.22 7.99 -12.63
N ASP A 258 12.24 8.88 -12.50
CA ASP A 258 12.34 10.27 -12.98
C ASP A 258 13.42 11.07 -12.23
N VAL A 259 13.58 10.80 -10.93
CA VAL A 259 14.58 11.45 -10.08
C VAL A 259 15.98 10.90 -10.38
N TYR A 260 16.11 9.59 -10.55
CA TYR A 260 17.36 8.90 -10.87
C TYR A 260 17.88 9.30 -12.25
N GLU A 261 17.00 9.53 -13.23
CA GLU A 261 17.39 10.08 -14.54
C GLU A 261 18.10 11.45 -14.42
N LYS A 262 17.71 12.27 -13.45
CA LYS A 262 18.32 13.60 -13.20
C LYS A 262 19.64 13.51 -12.43
N ASN A 263 19.95 12.36 -11.83
CA ASN A 263 21.23 12.16 -11.16
C ASN A 263 22.39 12.22 -12.18
N LYS A 264 23.43 12.97 -11.85
CA LYS A 264 24.65 13.09 -12.66
C LYS A 264 25.48 11.80 -12.64
N ASP A 265 25.43 11.07 -11.54
CA ASP A 265 26.20 9.85 -11.29
C ASP A 265 25.40 8.57 -11.60
N LYS A 266 24.27 8.70 -12.32
CA LYS A 266 23.41 7.56 -12.65
C LYS A 266 24.14 6.52 -13.50
N ASN A 267 23.82 5.26 -13.25
CA ASN A 267 24.24 4.16 -14.10
C ASN A 267 23.21 3.96 -15.22
N PRO A 268 23.59 4.13 -16.51
CA PRO A 268 22.66 4.04 -17.63
C PRO A 268 22.06 2.64 -17.81
N ILE A 269 22.78 1.58 -17.44
CA ILE A 269 22.29 0.19 -17.54
C ILE A 269 21.16 -0.04 -16.52
N ILE A 270 21.33 0.47 -15.30
CA ILE A 270 20.31 0.38 -14.24
C ILE A 270 19.08 1.21 -14.62
N LEU A 271 19.27 2.43 -15.13
CA LEU A 271 18.16 3.27 -15.58
C LEU A 271 17.39 2.60 -16.72
N GLU A 272 18.08 2.08 -17.75
CA GLU A 272 17.43 1.38 -18.86
C GLU A 272 16.64 0.16 -18.38
N LEU A 273 17.23 -0.65 -17.49
CA LEU A 273 16.56 -1.80 -16.90
C LEU A 273 15.32 -1.38 -16.11
N SER A 274 15.40 -0.32 -15.30
CA SER A 274 14.27 0.17 -14.48
C SER A 274 13.08 0.58 -15.34
N ILE A 275 13.32 1.30 -16.44
CA ILE A 275 12.27 1.72 -17.37
C ILE A 275 11.66 0.52 -18.09
N LEU A 276 12.50 -0.39 -18.59
CA LEU A 276 12.02 -1.58 -19.30
C LEU A 276 11.20 -2.48 -18.40
N ASP A 277 11.72 -2.79 -17.21
CA ASP A 277 11.05 -3.67 -16.25
C ASP A 277 9.77 -3.03 -15.71
N TYR A 278 9.77 -1.73 -15.40
CA TYR A 278 8.56 -1.01 -15.01
C TYR A 278 7.48 -1.16 -16.07
N ASN A 279 7.81 -0.95 -17.34
CA ASN A 279 6.83 -1.05 -18.41
C ASN A 279 6.36 -2.48 -18.69
N ILE A 280 7.24 -3.49 -18.60
CA ILE A 280 6.88 -4.91 -18.70
C ILE A 280 5.89 -5.29 -17.60
N VAL A 281 6.17 -4.91 -16.35
CA VAL A 281 5.27 -5.18 -15.22
C VAL A 281 3.96 -4.42 -15.39
N GLN A 282 3.99 -3.18 -15.88
CA GLN A 282 2.77 -2.42 -16.13
C GLN A 282 1.91 -3.03 -17.23
N SER A 283 2.52 -3.66 -18.24
CA SER A 283 1.75 -4.35 -19.28
C SER A 283 1.05 -5.60 -18.74
N ILE A 284 1.71 -6.33 -17.83
CA ILE A 284 1.10 -7.43 -17.07
C ILE A 284 -0.05 -6.90 -16.21
N HIS A 285 0.15 -5.80 -15.47
CA HIS A 285 -0.92 -5.20 -14.66
C HIS A 285 -2.10 -4.72 -15.50
N ARG A 286 -1.87 -4.19 -16.71
CA ARG A 286 -2.95 -3.83 -17.64
C ARG A 286 -3.72 -5.05 -18.11
N GLU A 287 -3.04 -6.17 -18.32
CA GLU A 287 -3.67 -7.45 -18.64
C GLU A 287 -4.49 -7.97 -17.47
N ASP A 288 -3.93 -7.94 -16.25
CA ASP A 288 -4.64 -8.31 -15.02
C ASP A 288 -5.85 -7.40 -14.78
N LEU A 289 -5.75 -6.09 -15.04
CA LEU A 289 -6.83 -5.11 -14.88
C LEU A 289 -8.04 -5.41 -15.78
N ARG A 290 -7.84 -6.07 -16.93
CA ARG A 290 -8.96 -6.54 -17.77
C ARG A 290 -9.80 -7.60 -17.04
N TYR A 291 -9.19 -8.28 -16.08
CA TYR A 291 -9.85 -9.19 -15.18
C TYR A 291 -10.31 -8.42 -13.93
N VAL A 292 -9.41 -7.83 -13.10
CA VAL A 292 -9.71 -6.92 -11.96
C VAL A 292 -8.41 -6.23 -11.34
N SER A 293 -8.48 -5.09 -10.62
CA SER A 293 -7.37 -4.21 -10.06
C SER A 293 -6.84 -4.37 -8.59
N THR A 294 -5.60 -4.89 -8.35
CA THR A 294 -4.84 -4.75 -7.06
C THR A 294 -3.30 -4.72 -7.22
N ALA A 295 -2.75 -3.76 -7.97
CA ALA A 295 -1.31 -3.72 -8.28
C ALA A 295 -0.37 -3.31 -7.12
N GLY A 296 -0.88 -2.62 -6.09
CA GLY A 296 -0.04 -2.02 -5.04
C GLY A 296 0.41 -2.96 -3.92
N MET A 297 -0.38 -4.00 -3.61
CA MET A 297 -0.09 -4.96 -2.54
C MET A 297 0.88 -6.07 -2.98
N ILE A 298 0.72 -6.57 -4.21
CA ILE A 298 1.47 -7.69 -4.77
C ILE A 298 2.27 -7.20 -5.98
N ILE A 299 3.51 -6.78 -5.71
CA ILE A 299 4.38 -6.08 -6.68
C ILE A 299 4.96 -7.04 -7.73
N ALA A 300 5.27 -8.28 -7.34
CA ALA A 300 6.01 -9.19 -8.20
C ALA A 300 5.16 -9.68 -9.38
N PRO A 301 5.61 -9.53 -10.65
CA PRO A 301 4.79 -9.80 -11.83
C PRO A 301 4.31 -11.24 -11.93
N GLN A 302 5.08 -12.21 -11.41
CA GLN A 302 4.77 -13.63 -11.41
C GLN A 302 3.50 -14.01 -10.62
N ASN A 303 3.00 -13.11 -9.77
CA ASN A 303 1.84 -13.35 -8.91
C ASN A 303 0.51 -12.82 -9.50
N GLY A 304 0.32 -12.91 -10.83
CA GLY A 304 -0.87 -12.38 -11.51
C GLY A 304 -2.19 -12.97 -11.01
N LYS A 305 -2.25 -14.30 -10.83
CA LYS A 305 -3.41 -15.00 -10.26
C LYS A 305 -3.79 -14.45 -8.88
N SER A 306 -2.79 -14.17 -8.03
CA SER A 306 -2.98 -13.56 -6.72
C SER A 306 -3.63 -12.18 -6.82
N ARG A 307 -3.21 -11.33 -7.78
CA ARG A 307 -3.81 -9.99 -8.00
C ARG A 307 -5.28 -10.08 -8.46
N ILE A 308 -5.60 -11.01 -9.35
CA ILE A 308 -6.99 -11.22 -9.81
C ILE A 308 -7.88 -11.61 -8.62
N PHE A 309 -7.47 -12.59 -7.82
CA PHE A 309 -8.22 -13.00 -6.64
C PHE A 309 -8.39 -11.88 -5.60
N HIS A 310 -7.32 -11.13 -5.32
CA HIS A 310 -7.39 -10.03 -4.36
C HIS A 310 -8.40 -8.97 -4.75
N THR A 311 -8.45 -8.61 -6.02
CA THR A 311 -9.43 -7.59 -6.38
C THR A 311 -10.86 -8.10 -6.34
N MET A 312 -11.07 -9.37 -6.72
CA MET A 312 -12.40 -9.99 -6.57
C MET A 312 -12.83 -9.96 -5.09
N VAL A 313 -11.91 -10.31 -4.18
CA VAL A 313 -12.15 -10.21 -2.73
C VAL A 313 -12.45 -8.77 -2.32
N ASN A 314 -11.67 -7.78 -2.77
CA ASN A 314 -11.90 -6.37 -2.44
C ASN A 314 -13.26 -5.85 -2.95
N ALA A 315 -13.65 -6.23 -4.16
CA ALA A 315 -14.94 -5.87 -4.73
C ALA A 315 -16.09 -6.48 -3.90
N LEU A 316 -15.95 -7.75 -3.50
CA LEU A 316 -16.91 -8.41 -2.62
C LEU A 316 -16.98 -7.77 -1.24
N ILE A 317 -15.84 -7.43 -0.62
CA ILE A 317 -15.77 -6.70 0.65
C ILE A 317 -16.51 -5.37 0.54
N THR A 318 -16.22 -4.58 -0.50
CA THR A 318 -16.83 -3.26 -0.72
C THR A 318 -18.34 -3.36 -0.92
N VAL A 319 -18.80 -4.33 -1.73
CA VAL A 319 -20.22 -4.52 -1.97
C VAL A 319 -20.95 -4.99 -0.71
N ILE A 320 -20.35 -5.89 0.07
CA ILE A 320 -20.96 -6.38 1.31
C ILE A 320 -20.99 -5.27 2.37
N ASP A 321 -19.94 -4.45 2.47
CA ASP A 321 -19.88 -3.26 3.32
C ASP A 321 -21.07 -2.33 3.05
N ASP A 322 -21.27 -1.92 1.78
CA ASP A 322 -22.40 -1.09 1.34
C ASP A 322 -23.78 -1.72 1.64
N VAL A 323 -23.87 -3.05 1.71
CA VAL A 323 -25.11 -3.73 2.10
C VAL A 323 -25.39 -3.53 3.59
N TYR A 324 -24.38 -3.43 4.45
CA TYR A 324 -24.56 -3.25 5.88
C TYR A 324 -24.70 -1.79 6.31
N ASP A 325 -23.88 -0.89 5.79
CA ASP A 325 -23.79 0.49 6.30
C ASP A 325 -24.69 1.48 5.53
N VAL A 326 -25.02 1.19 4.26
CA VAL A 326 -25.85 2.03 3.38
C VAL A 326 -27.21 1.39 3.09
N CYS A 327 -27.25 0.27 2.38
CA CYS A 327 -28.45 -0.17 1.66
C CYS A 327 -29.40 -1.05 2.48
N GLY A 328 -28.87 -1.93 3.32
CA GLY A 328 -29.64 -2.94 4.04
C GLY A 328 -30.35 -2.41 5.28
N THR A 329 -31.32 -3.18 5.73
CA THR A 329 -32.01 -2.97 7.02
C THR A 329 -31.64 -4.08 8.00
N LEU A 330 -31.64 -3.80 9.31
CA LEU A 330 -31.29 -4.80 10.34
C LEU A 330 -32.16 -6.06 10.28
N ASP A 331 -33.43 -5.93 9.89
CA ASP A 331 -34.40 -7.03 9.86
C ASP A 331 -34.21 -7.97 8.65
N GLU A 332 -33.46 -7.55 7.62
CA GLU A 332 -33.19 -8.38 6.42
C GLU A 332 -32.12 -9.46 6.68
N TRP A 333 -31.40 -9.41 7.81
CA TRP A 333 -30.24 -10.25 8.10
C TRP A 333 -30.55 -11.51 8.93
N ASP A 334 -31.15 -12.53 8.31
CA ASP A 334 -31.08 -13.92 8.80
C ASP A 334 -30.43 -14.85 7.78
N ILE A 335 -29.13 -15.06 7.96
CA ILE A 335 -28.28 -15.90 7.10
C ILE A 335 -28.65 -17.39 7.16
N ASN A 336 -29.42 -17.81 8.18
CA ASN A 336 -29.86 -19.20 8.31
C ASN A 336 -31.00 -19.54 7.34
N GLU A 337 -31.63 -18.53 6.74
CA GLU A 337 -32.72 -18.69 5.80
C GLU A 337 -32.49 -17.87 4.54
N ILE A 338 -31.45 -18.23 3.76
CA ILE A 338 -31.09 -17.60 2.47
C ILE A 338 -32.32 -17.39 1.56
N HIS A 339 -33.30 -18.30 1.59
CA HIS A 339 -34.53 -18.19 0.81
C HIS A 339 -35.39 -16.97 1.17
N ARG A 340 -35.30 -16.45 2.40
CA ARG A 340 -36.01 -15.25 2.87
C ARG A 340 -35.26 -13.95 2.58
N LEU A 341 -33.98 -14.02 2.19
CA LEU A 341 -33.22 -12.83 1.83
C LEU A 341 -33.82 -12.12 0.60
N PRO A 342 -33.74 -10.78 0.54
CA PRO A 342 -34.03 -10.03 -0.68
C PRO A 342 -33.20 -10.52 -1.88
N ASN A 343 -33.76 -10.39 -3.09
CA ASN A 343 -33.10 -10.89 -4.31
C ASN A 343 -31.70 -10.32 -4.53
N TYR A 344 -31.47 -9.04 -4.21
CA TYR A 344 -30.15 -8.42 -4.35
C TYR A 344 -29.10 -9.06 -3.42
N MET A 345 -29.47 -9.33 -2.15
CA MET A 345 -28.59 -10.01 -1.20
C MET A 345 -28.30 -11.45 -1.63
N LYS A 346 -29.28 -12.17 -2.20
CA LYS A 346 -29.07 -13.52 -2.75
C LYS A 346 -28.01 -13.52 -3.86
N ILE A 347 -28.02 -12.52 -4.74
CA ILE A 347 -27.01 -12.38 -5.80
C ILE A 347 -25.61 -12.24 -5.19
N TYR A 348 -25.44 -11.36 -4.21
CA TYR A 348 -24.16 -11.16 -3.54
C TYR A 348 -23.69 -12.38 -2.75
N TYR A 349 -24.62 -13.04 -2.05
CA TYR A 349 -24.33 -14.31 -1.37
C TYR A 349 -23.84 -15.38 -2.35
N HIS A 350 -24.53 -15.56 -3.49
CA HIS A 350 -24.12 -16.54 -4.50
C HIS A 350 -22.80 -16.18 -5.16
N ALA A 351 -22.56 -14.89 -5.45
CA ALA A 351 -21.27 -14.43 -5.97
C ALA A 351 -20.14 -14.76 -4.97
N LEU A 352 -20.30 -14.38 -3.70
CA LEU A 352 -19.35 -14.68 -2.63
C LEU A 352 -19.08 -16.18 -2.51
N TYR A 353 -20.15 -16.98 -2.42
CA TYR A 353 -20.05 -18.44 -2.28
C TYR A 353 -19.29 -19.07 -3.45
N ASN A 354 -19.63 -18.71 -4.69
CA ASN A 354 -18.97 -19.28 -5.87
C ASN A 354 -17.50 -18.88 -5.92
N SER A 355 -17.19 -17.59 -5.68
CA SER A 355 -15.82 -17.07 -5.65
C SER A 355 -14.96 -17.75 -4.58
N ILE A 356 -15.46 -17.93 -3.36
CA ILE A 356 -14.74 -18.62 -2.28
C ILE A 356 -14.45 -20.08 -2.66
N ASN A 357 -15.43 -20.79 -3.22
CA ASN A 357 -15.24 -22.19 -3.60
C ASN A 357 -14.26 -22.35 -4.77
N GLU A 358 -14.24 -21.41 -5.72
CA GLU A 358 -13.25 -21.39 -6.79
C GLU A 358 -11.83 -21.20 -6.24
N MET A 359 -11.63 -20.23 -5.34
CA MET A 359 -10.33 -20.01 -4.68
C MET A 359 -9.89 -21.22 -3.86
N ALA A 360 -10.82 -21.80 -3.08
CA ALA A 360 -10.51 -22.96 -2.26
C ALA A 360 -10.17 -24.20 -3.10
N PHE A 361 -10.83 -24.37 -4.25
CA PHE A 361 -10.50 -25.44 -5.20
C PHE A 361 -9.07 -25.29 -5.73
N ASP A 362 -8.65 -24.08 -6.05
CA ASP A 362 -7.30 -23.80 -6.51
C ASP A 362 -6.25 -24.08 -5.44
N THR A 363 -6.47 -23.65 -4.20
CA THR A 363 -5.58 -23.97 -3.07
C THR A 363 -5.52 -25.48 -2.82
N LEU A 364 -6.66 -26.19 -2.88
CA LEU A 364 -6.71 -27.64 -2.74
C LEU A 364 -5.94 -28.34 -3.86
N LYS A 365 -6.04 -27.85 -5.09
CA LYS A 365 -5.33 -28.40 -6.25
C LYS A 365 -3.82 -28.18 -6.18
N GLU A 366 -3.38 -27.01 -5.73
CA GLU A 366 -1.96 -26.63 -5.70
C GLU A 366 -1.24 -27.14 -4.44
N HIS A 367 -1.90 -27.11 -3.29
CA HIS A 367 -1.29 -27.41 -1.99
C HIS A 367 -1.88 -28.64 -1.29
N GLY A 368 -3.00 -29.18 -1.76
CA GLY A 368 -3.65 -30.33 -1.12
C GLY A 368 -4.39 -30.00 0.19
N ILE A 369 -4.64 -28.72 0.48
CA ILE A 369 -5.27 -28.26 1.72
C ILE A 369 -6.70 -27.77 1.42
N ASP A 370 -7.68 -28.29 2.15
CA ASP A 370 -9.05 -27.77 2.10
C ASP A 370 -9.21 -26.54 3.00
N VAL A 371 -9.30 -25.38 2.37
CA VAL A 371 -9.40 -24.07 3.04
C VAL A 371 -10.84 -23.52 3.10
N ILE A 372 -11.85 -24.28 2.67
CA ILE A 372 -13.25 -23.84 2.74
C ILE A 372 -13.66 -23.51 4.19
N PRO A 373 -13.39 -24.35 5.21
CA PRO A 373 -13.79 -24.04 6.59
C PRO A 373 -13.13 -22.76 7.11
N PHE A 374 -11.85 -22.58 6.78
CA PHE A 374 -11.05 -21.41 7.12
C PHE A 374 -11.63 -20.13 6.51
N LEU A 375 -11.83 -20.11 5.18
CA LEU A 375 -12.42 -18.96 4.48
C LEU A 375 -13.83 -18.64 4.97
N LYS A 376 -14.67 -19.67 5.18
CA LYS A 376 -16.03 -19.49 5.70
C LYS A 376 -16.02 -18.79 7.06
N LYS A 377 -15.12 -19.16 7.97
CA LYS A 377 -14.99 -18.50 9.28
C LYS A 377 -14.61 -17.03 9.12
N LEU A 378 -13.57 -16.73 8.32
CA LEU A 378 -13.10 -15.36 8.15
C LEU A 378 -14.16 -14.41 7.56
N TRP A 379 -14.87 -14.85 6.51
CA TRP A 379 -15.99 -14.07 5.96
C TRP A 379 -17.14 -13.92 6.95
N THR A 380 -17.40 -14.95 7.77
CA THR A 380 -18.41 -14.87 8.84
C THR A 380 -18.02 -13.84 9.89
N ASP A 381 -16.75 -13.80 10.29
CA ASP A 381 -16.25 -12.86 11.29
C ASP A 381 -16.27 -11.42 10.77
N LEU A 382 -15.97 -11.19 9.49
CA LEU A 382 -16.18 -9.89 8.84
C LEU A 382 -17.64 -9.44 8.88
N CYS A 383 -18.57 -10.30 8.45
CA CYS A 383 -20.01 -10.00 8.48
C CYS A 383 -20.53 -9.72 9.90
N LYS A 384 -20.01 -10.42 10.92
CA LYS A 384 -20.33 -10.12 12.32
C LYS A 384 -19.83 -8.75 12.73
N ALA A 385 -18.63 -8.36 12.32
CA ALA A 385 -18.07 -7.04 12.62
C ALA A 385 -18.91 -5.92 11.98
N TYR A 386 -19.32 -6.07 10.72
CA TYR A 386 -20.27 -5.15 10.08
C TYR A 386 -21.61 -5.08 10.82
N LEU A 387 -22.13 -6.22 11.28
CA LEU A 387 -23.39 -6.25 12.04
C LEU A 387 -23.29 -5.51 13.38
N VAL A 388 -22.13 -5.53 14.04
CA VAL A 388 -21.89 -4.75 15.26
C VAL A 388 -21.98 -3.25 14.96
N GLU A 389 -21.34 -2.79 13.89
CA GLU A 389 -21.39 -1.38 13.46
C GLU A 389 -22.79 -0.95 13.05
N ALA A 390 -23.50 -1.77 12.28
CA ALA A 390 -24.90 -1.53 11.94
C ALA A 390 -25.77 -1.39 13.20
N LYS A 391 -25.56 -2.24 14.21
CA LYS A 391 -26.27 -2.11 15.50
C LYS A 391 -25.93 -0.81 16.22
N TRP A 392 -24.67 -0.41 16.26
CA TRP A 392 -24.26 0.88 16.85
C TRP A 392 -24.93 2.05 16.13
N TYR A 393 -24.94 2.03 14.80
CA TYR A 393 -25.62 3.04 13.98
C TYR A 393 -27.11 3.16 14.33
N HIS A 394 -27.84 2.05 14.28
CA HIS A 394 -29.30 2.05 14.48
C HIS A 394 -29.70 2.39 15.92
N THR A 395 -28.88 2.02 16.90
CA THR A 395 -29.10 2.36 18.32
C THR A 395 -28.56 3.74 18.70
N ARG A 396 -27.87 4.42 17.77
CA ARG A 396 -27.14 5.69 18.00
C ARG A 396 -26.14 5.59 19.15
N TYR A 397 -25.55 4.41 19.30
CA TYR A 397 -24.51 4.16 20.28
C TYR A 397 -23.18 4.72 19.79
N THR A 398 -22.44 5.40 20.67
CA THR A 398 -21.08 5.85 20.40
C THR A 398 -20.14 5.03 21.28
N PRO A 399 -19.35 4.10 20.70
CA PRO A 399 -18.39 3.30 21.45
C PRO A 399 -17.23 4.15 21.99
N THR A 400 -16.49 3.61 22.96
CA THR A 400 -15.15 4.15 23.30
C THR A 400 -14.18 3.93 22.14
N LEU A 401 -13.03 4.63 22.12
CA LEU A 401 -12.05 4.40 21.05
C LEU A 401 -11.58 2.93 21.02
N GLN A 402 -11.36 2.32 22.18
CA GLN A 402 -10.90 0.93 22.25
C GLN A 402 -12.00 -0.05 21.79
N GLU A 403 -13.25 0.14 22.24
CA GLU A 403 -14.37 -0.71 21.82
C GLU A 403 -14.59 -0.62 20.30
N TYR A 404 -14.46 0.57 19.72
CA TYR A 404 -14.48 0.75 18.27
C TYR A 404 -13.35 -0.02 17.60
N ILE A 405 -12.10 0.19 18.04
CA ILE A 405 -10.92 -0.44 17.46
C ILE A 405 -11.04 -1.96 17.47
N ASP A 406 -11.48 -2.56 18.58
CA ASP A 406 -11.62 -4.01 18.76
C ASP A 406 -12.52 -4.68 17.70
N ASN A 407 -13.46 -3.91 17.12
CA ASN A 407 -14.29 -4.33 15.99
C ASN A 407 -13.73 -3.86 14.64
N ALA A 408 -13.29 -2.61 14.57
CA ALA A 408 -13.01 -1.90 13.32
C ALA A 408 -11.82 -2.49 12.55
N TRP A 409 -10.80 -3.01 13.26
CA TRP A 409 -9.66 -3.66 12.59
C TRP A 409 -10.09 -4.91 11.78
N ILE A 410 -11.23 -5.53 12.12
CA ILE A 410 -11.84 -6.61 11.34
C ILE A 410 -12.75 -6.04 10.25
N SER A 411 -13.65 -5.09 10.59
CA SER A 411 -14.63 -4.55 9.65
C SER A 411 -13.99 -3.87 8.44
N VAL A 412 -12.79 -3.29 8.57
CA VAL A 412 -12.05 -2.74 7.42
C VAL A 412 -11.71 -3.77 6.33
N GLY A 413 -11.84 -5.07 6.62
CA GLY A 413 -11.56 -6.16 5.69
C GLY A 413 -10.06 -6.46 5.47
N GLY A 414 -9.16 -5.70 6.09
CA GLY A 414 -7.70 -5.84 5.94
C GLY A 414 -7.18 -7.21 6.35
N SER A 415 -7.67 -7.76 7.46
CA SER A 415 -7.27 -9.08 7.94
C SER A 415 -7.72 -10.21 7.00
N LEU A 416 -8.92 -10.09 6.45
CA LEU A 416 -9.45 -11.00 5.43
C LEU A 416 -8.63 -10.93 4.15
N MET A 417 -8.29 -9.73 3.67
CA MET A 417 -7.42 -9.55 2.50
C MET A 417 -6.05 -10.21 2.71
N LEU A 418 -5.46 -10.05 3.90
CA LEU A 418 -4.20 -10.70 4.23
C LEU A 418 -4.32 -12.21 4.34
N ALA A 419 -5.42 -12.74 4.85
CA ALA A 419 -5.65 -14.18 4.84
C ALA A 419 -5.69 -14.75 3.41
N HIS A 420 -6.39 -14.07 2.48
CA HIS A 420 -6.37 -14.44 1.06
C HIS A 420 -4.97 -14.31 0.44
N SER A 421 -4.19 -13.30 0.83
CA SER A 421 -2.77 -13.16 0.44
C SER A 421 -1.93 -14.34 0.89
N TYR A 422 -2.18 -14.87 2.08
CA TYR A 422 -1.45 -16.02 2.60
C TYR A 422 -1.70 -17.29 1.76
N LEU A 423 -2.96 -17.52 1.37
CA LEU A 423 -3.38 -18.69 0.59
C LEU A 423 -2.83 -18.75 -0.84
N VAL A 424 -2.31 -17.63 -1.34
CA VAL A 424 -1.70 -17.53 -2.68
C VAL A 424 -0.18 -17.39 -2.61
N THR A 425 0.42 -17.57 -1.43
CA THR A 425 1.87 -17.63 -1.28
C THR A 425 2.40 -19.05 -1.45
N ASP A 426 3.65 -19.17 -1.88
CA ASP A 426 4.31 -20.46 -2.13
C ASP A 426 4.46 -21.35 -0.88
N HIS A 427 4.17 -20.85 0.33
CA HIS A 427 4.45 -21.52 1.60
C HIS A 427 3.35 -21.32 2.63
N ILE A 428 2.37 -22.21 2.60
CA ILE A 428 1.26 -22.30 3.56
C ILE A 428 1.58 -23.38 4.60
N THR A 429 1.40 -23.07 5.88
CA THR A 429 1.58 -23.99 7.00
C THR A 429 0.30 -24.07 7.84
N GLU A 430 0.06 -25.21 8.49
CA GLU A 430 -1.08 -25.35 9.42
C GLU A 430 -1.00 -24.35 10.57
N GLU A 431 0.21 -24.10 11.09
CA GLU A 431 0.47 -23.09 12.12
C GLU A 431 0.10 -21.68 11.63
N GLY A 432 0.51 -21.31 10.41
CA GLY A 432 0.16 -20.01 9.83
C GLY A 432 -1.35 -19.85 9.60
N LEU A 433 -2.02 -20.90 9.11
CA LEU A 433 -3.48 -20.90 8.97
C LEU A 433 -4.19 -20.75 10.33
N HIS A 434 -3.74 -21.49 11.35
CA HIS A 434 -4.28 -21.41 12.70
C HIS A 434 -4.10 -20.01 13.29
N ASN A 435 -2.90 -19.43 13.22
CA ASN A 435 -2.62 -18.10 13.75
C ASN A 435 -3.48 -17.02 13.07
N ILE A 436 -3.68 -17.10 11.75
CA ILE A 436 -4.58 -16.18 11.05
C ILE A 436 -6.02 -16.39 11.51
N GLN A 437 -6.46 -17.65 11.61
CA GLN A 437 -7.84 -17.98 11.95
C GLN A 437 -8.23 -17.51 13.35
N GLU A 438 -7.33 -17.66 14.32
CA GLU A 438 -7.54 -17.29 15.72
C GLU A 438 -7.20 -15.82 16.03
N ASN A 439 -6.87 -15.02 15.00
CA ASN A 439 -6.42 -13.64 15.14
C ASN A 439 -5.16 -13.49 16.02
N ASP A 440 -4.31 -14.52 16.05
CA ASP A 440 -3.07 -14.58 16.84
C ASP A 440 -1.86 -14.20 15.96
N SER A 441 -1.91 -12.98 15.44
CA SER A 441 -0.88 -12.43 14.57
C SER A 441 -0.84 -10.91 14.66
N ASP A 442 0.08 -10.40 15.49
CA ASP A 442 0.25 -8.96 15.73
C ASP A 442 0.54 -8.18 14.45
N ILE A 443 1.24 -8.78 13.48
CA ILE A 443 1.54 -8.12 12.21
C ILE A 443 0.28 -7.94 11.35
N ILE A 444 -0.62 -8.92 11.33
CA ILE A 444 -1.89 -8.83 10.57
C ILE A 444 -2.83 -7.85 11.26
N TYR A 445 -2.91 -7.92 12.59
CA TYR A 445 -3.66 -6.96 13.40
C TYR A 445 -3.14 -5.53 13.16
N GLY A 446 -1.83 -5.31 13.28
CA GLY A 446 -1.20 -4.01 13.11
C GLY A 446 -1.39 -3.44 11.71
N SER A 447 -1.22 -4.27 10.67
CA SER A 447 -1.48 -3.86 9.29
C SER A 447 -2.94 -3.46 9.08
N SER A 448 -3.89 -4.25 9.59
CA SER A 448 -5.32 -3.97 9.46
C SER A 448 -5.72 -2.72 10.24
N LEU A 449 -5.15 -2.52 11.43
CA LEU A 449 -5.37 -1.34 12.23
C LEU A 449 -4.86 -0.07 11.53
N ILE A 450 -3.70 -0.12 10.87
CA ILE A 450 -3.22 1.04 10.09
C ILE A 450 -4.18 1.35 8.94
N ILE A 451 -4.71 0.34 8.24
CA ILE A 451 -5.71 0.55 7.18
C ILE A 451 -6.94 1.26 7.75
N GLN A 452 -7.48 0.78 8.88
CA GLN A 452 -8.65 1.39 9.51
C GLN A 452 -8.40 2.84 9.94
N LEU A 453 -7.29 3.10 10.65
CA LEU A 453 -7.02 4.43 11.18
C LEU A 453 -6.71 5.44 10.06
N THR A 454 -6.08 5.00 8.97
CA THR A 454 -5.83 5.87 7.81
C THR A 454 -7.11 6.15 7.03
N ASN A 455 -7.95 5.13 6.81
CA ASN A 455 -9.29 5.28 6.26
C ASN A 455 -10.09 6.31 7.08
N ASP A 456 -10.24 6.13 8.39
CA ASP A 456 -10.96 7.05 9.28
C ASP A 456 -10.47 8.51 9.18
N LEU A 457 -9.15 8.71 9.07
CA LEU A 457 -8.58 10.05 8.90
C LEU A 457 -8.98 10.68 7.57
N GLY A 458 -9.11 9.89 6.50
CA GLY A 458 -9.48 10.33 5.15
C GLY A 458 -10.98 10.45 4.90
N THR A 459 -11.81 9.62 5.54
CA THR A 459 -13.23 9.41 5.17
C THR A 459 -14.24 9.92 6.19
N SER A 460 -13.89 9.97 7.49
CA SER A 460 -14.85 10.20 8.59
C SER A 460 -15.78 11.40 8.42
N LEU A 461 -15.29 12.52 7.88
CA LEU A 461 -16.10 13.73 7.65
C LEU A 461 -17.19 13.53 6.59
N HIS A 462 -16.93 12.73 5.56
CA HIS A 462 -17.90 12.44 4.49
C HIS A 462 -18.89 11.37 4.94
N GLU A 463 -18.40 10.32 5.60
CA GLU A 463 -19.20 9.22 6.13
C GLU A 463 -20.23 9.70 7.16
N LEU A 464 -19.82 10.54 8.10
CA LEU A 464 -20.74 11.12 9.09
C LEU A 464 -21.84 11.97 8.45
N LYS A 465 -21.53 12.71 7.37
CA LYS A 465 -22.52 13.54 6.67
C LYS A 465 -23.56 12.70 5.92
N ARG A 466 -23.18 11.54 5.37
CA ARG A 466 -24.11 10.61 4.67
C ARG A 466 -24.86 9.69 5.63
N GLY A 467 -24.44 9.63 6.89
CA GLY A 467 -25.13 8.94 7.97
C GLY A 467 -24.54 7.57 8.23
N ASP A 468 -23.44 7.55 8.98
CA ASP A 468 -22.66 6.39 9.40
C ASP A 468 -22.30 6.50 10.91
N ILE A 469 -21.70 5.47 11.50
CA ILE A 469 -21.23 5.46 12.88
C ILE A 469 -20.10 6.48 13.13
N PRO A 470 -19.93 6.96 14.38
CA PRO A 470 -18.70 7.61 14.81
C PRO A 470 -17.49 6.72 14.51
N LYS A 471 -16.48 7.28 13.83
CA LYS A 471 -15.20 6.62 13.53
C LYS A 471 -14.18 6.93 14.63
N SER A 472 -12.95 6.42 14.52
CA SER A 472 -11.93 6.57 15.58
C SER A 472 -11.72 8.01 16.07
N VAL A 473 -11.71 9.00 15.15
CA VAL A 473 -11.60 10.42 15.51
C VAL A 473 -12.74 10.85 16.44
N GLN A 474 -13.99 10.52 16.08
CA GLN A 474 -15.16 10.94 16.85
C GLN A 474 -15.33 10.12 18.14
N CYS A 475 -15.02 8.82 18.13
CA CYS A 475 -15.00 8.00 19.34
C CYS A 475 -14.02 8.58 20.39
N TYR A 476 -12.83 8.99 19.95
CA TYR A 476 -11.84 9.60 20.85
C TYR A 476 -12.27 11.00 21.34
N MET A 477 -12.86 11.82 20.48
CA MET A 477 -13.43 13.11 20.88
C MET A 477 -14.52 12.92 21.94
N TYR A 478 -15.39 11.93 21.75
CA TYR A 478 -16.47 11.62 22.68
C TYR A 478 -15.94 11.14 24.04
N GLU A 479 -14.97 10.22 24.03
CA GLU A 479 -14.38 9.65 25.25
C GLU A 479 -13.53 10.65 26.05
N SER A 480 -12.73 11.48 25.36
CA SER A 480 -11.74 12.35 26.00
C SER A 480 -12.16 13.82 26.11
N GLY A 481 -13.22 14.24 25.42
CA GLY A 481 -13.69 15.64 25.40
C GLY A 481 -12.74 16.63 24.70
N VAL A 482 -11.84 16.14 23.84
CA VAL A 482 -10.82 16.93 23.14
C VAL A 482 -11.34 17.49 21.80
N SER A 483 -10.60 18.44 21.23
CA SER A 483 -10.87 18.96 19.89
C SER A 483 -10.61 17.92 18.79
N GLU A 484 -11.19 18.13 17.61
CA GLU A 484 -10.94 17.28 16.44
C GLU A 484 -9.44 17.26 16.04
N GLU A 485 -8.76 18.41 16.15
CA GLU A 485 -7.33 18.49 15.83
C GLU A 485 -6.48 17.62 16.77
N GLU A 486 -6.76 17.68 18.08
CA GLU A 486 -6.13 16.85 19.08
C GLU A 486 -6.44 15.36 18.86
N ALA A 487 -7.69 15.02 18.51
CA ALA A 487 -8.09 13.66 18.20
C ALA A 487 -7.38 13.11 16.96
N ARG A 488 -7.36 13.86 15.86
CA ARG A 488 -6.59 13.50 14.65
C ARG A 488 -5.10 13.37 14.96
N GLY A 489 -4.57 14.22 15.84
CA GLY A 489 -3.21 14.11 16.36
C GLY A 489 -2.97 12.80 17.13
N HIS A 490 -3.92 12.38 17.97
CA HIS A 490 -3.88 11.11 18.69
C HIS A 490 -3.90 9.91 17.74
N ILE A 491 -4.80 9.89 16.75
CA ILE A 491 -4.88 8.81 15.75
C ILE A 491 -3.59 8.68 14.94
N ARG A 492 -2.95 9.79 14.55
CA ARG A 492 -1.62 9.74 13.90
C ARG A 492 -0.53 9.16 14.79
N LYS A 493 -0.55 9.45 16.10
CA LYS A 493 0.37 8.82 17.06
C LYS A 493 0.13 7.32 17.19
N LEU A 494 -1.14 6.90 17.18
CA LEU A 494 -1.50 5.49 17.21
C LEU A 494 -0.99 4.75 15.97
N ILE A 495 -1.15 5.32 14.76
CA ILE A 495 -0.54 4.78 13.53
C ILE A 495 0.98 4.63 13.68
N GLY A 496 1.65 5.66 14.20
CA GLY A 496 3.09 5.62 14.45
C GLY A 496 3.51 4.52 15.43
N ALA A 497 2.75 4.32 16.51
CA ALA A 497 2.99 3.25 17.48
C ALA A 497 2.73 1.85 16.87
N THR A 498 1.68 1.70 16.06
CA THR A 498 1.39 0.44 15.37
C THR A 498 2.50 0.07 14.37
N TRP A 499 3.08 1.04 13.66
CA TRP A 499 4.26 0.79 12.82
C TRP A 499 5.49 0.31 13.62
N LYS A 500 5.69 0.78 14.86
CA LYS A 500 6.77 0.28 15.74
C LYS A 500 6.59 -1.21 16.02
N LYS A 501 5.36 -1.65 16.34
CA LYS A 501 5.04 -3.07 16.55
C LYS A 501 5.27 -3.91 15.29
N ILE A 502 4.81 -3.43 14.12
CA ILE A 502 5.08 -4.11 12.84
C ILE A 502 6.58 -4.27 12.58
N ASN A 503 7.39 -3.25 12.92
CA ASN A 503 8.85 -3.33 12.80
C ASN A 503 9.46 -4.39 13.71
N GLU A 504 8.93 -4.59 14.91
CA GLU A 504 9.34 -5.64 15.85
C GLU A 504 9.01 -7.03 15.31
N ASP A 505 7.79 -7.21 14.82
CA ASP A 505 7.30 -8.45 14.23
C ASP A 505 8.12 -8.87 13.01
N GLN A 506 8.55 -7.91 12.20
CA GLN A 506 9.44 -8.17 11.08
C GLN A 506 10.77 -8.82 11.51
N MET A 507 11.25 -8.51 12.71
CA MET A 507 12.48 -9.07 13.29
C MET A 507 12.22 -10.30 14.17
N ALA A 508 10.95 -10.67 14.34
CA ALA A 508 10.53 -11.85 15.07
C ALA A 508 10.58 -13.10 14.20
N LYS A 509 10.56 -14.27 14.85
CA LYS A 509 10.40 -15.56 14.16
C LYS A 509 8.90 -15.85 14.06
N LEU A 510 8.27 -15.35 13.00
CA LEU A 510 6.86 -15.62 12.71
C LEU A 510 6.70 -16.90 11.89
N PRO A 511 5.55 -17.59 11.95
CA PRO A 511 5.25 -18.77 11.12
C PRO A 511 4.91 -18.40 9.66
N PHE A 512 5.40 -17.24 9.20
CA PHE A 512 5.11 -16.68 7.90
C PHE A 512 6.36 -16.54 7.05
N SER A 513 6.20 -16.71 5.74
CA SER A 513 7.28 -16.42 4.80
C SER A 513 7.59 -14.92 4.80
N ARG A 514 8.84 -14.58 4.47
CA ARG A 514 9.26 -13.18 4.33
C ARG A 514 8.42 -12.41 3.30
N LYS A 515 8.04 -13.07 2.19
CA LYS A 515 7.16 -12.49 1.18
C LYS A 515 5.81 -12.08 1.77
N PHE A 516 5.24 -12.91 2.65
CA PHE A 516 3.96 -12.59 3.30
C PHE A 516 4.08 -11.43 4.29
N ILE A 517 5.16 -11.38 5.07
CA ILE A 517 5.47 -10.24 5.96
C ILE A 517 5.57 -8.94 5.15
N GLU A 518 6.21 -8.98 3.98
CA GLU A 518 6.29 -7.83 3.07
C GLU A 518 4.92 -7.42 2.53
N ILE A 519 4.03 -8.37 2.20
CA ILE A 519 2.64 -8.08 1.81
C ILE A 519 1.88 -7.38 2.95
N CYS A 520 2.01 -7.86 4.19
CA CYS A 520 1.41 -7.23 5.37
C CYS A 520 1.83 -5.76 5.53
N LYS A 521 3.10 -5.45 5.28
CA LYS A 521 3.57 -4.06 5.32
C LYS A 521 3.05 -3.24 4.14
N ASN A 522 3.09 -3.81 2.94
CA ASN A 522 2.70 -3.11 1.72
C ASN A 522 1.23 -2.67 1.76
N ILE A 523 0.33 -3.49 2.29
CA ILE A 523 -1.09 -3.10 2.41
C ILE A 523 -1.27 -1.89 3.35
N ALA A 524 -0.51 -1.82 4.44
CA ALA A 524 -0.50 -0.66 5.34
C ALA A 524 0.03 0.59 4.62
N SER A 525 1.13 0.47 3.86
CA SER A 525 1.65 1.57 3.03
C SER A 525 0.68 2.03 1.95
N VAL A 526 -0.05 1.11 1.31
CA VAL A 526 -1.09 1.43 0.32
C VAL A 526 -2.19 2.27 0.95
N SER A 527 -2.66 1.91 2.16
CA SER A 527 -3.71 2.66 2.86
C SER A 527 -3.31 4.09 3.20
N LEU A 528 -2.06 4.31 3.65
CA LEU A 528 -1.53 5.64 3.92
C LEU A 528 -1.59 6.55 2.70
N LEU A 529 -1.28 6.00 1.53
CA LEU A 529 -1.34 6.73 0.28
C LEU A 529 -2.78 6.98 -0.19
N MET A 530 -3.62 5.95 -0.15
CA MET A 530 -5.02 6.03 -0.57
C MET A 530 -5.77 7.08 0.25
N TYR A 531 -5.47 7.20 1.53
CA TYR A 531 -6.20 8.11 2.41
C TYR A 531 -5.43 9.39 2.76
N GLN A 532 -4.29 9.65 2.09
CA GLN A 532 -3.46 10.81 2.37
C GLN A 532 -4.19 12.15 2.14
N ASN A 533 -4.98 12.21 1.07
CA ASN A 533 -5.63 13.43 0.59
C ASN A 533 -7.17 13.38 0.65
N GLY A 534 -7.74 12.36 1.30
CA GLY A 534 -9.18 12.14 1.39
C GLY A 534 -9.58 10.71 1.02
N ASP A 535 -10.85 10.51 0.68
CA ASP A 535 -11.37 9.20 0.29
C ASP A 535 -10.99 8.86 -1.16
N SER A 536 -9.92 8.09 -1.37
CA SER A 536 -9.54 7.62 -2.72
C SER A 536 -10.16 6.29 -3.15
N HIS A 537 -11.02 5.70 -2.31
CA HIS A 537 -11.68 4.43 -2.61
C HIS A 537 -13.12 4.67 -3.08
N GLY A 538 -13.88 5.47 -2.32
CA GLY A 538 -15.27 5.79 -2.61
C GLY A 538 -15.46 7.03 -3.49
N ILE A 539 -14.46 7.91 -3.58
CA ILE A 539 -14.51 9.15 -4.39
C ILE A 539 -13.33 9.17 -5.37
N GLU A 540 -13.65 9.00 -6.66
CA GLU A 540 -12.65 9.05 -7.72
C GLU A 540 -12.41 10.52 -8.15
N ASP A 541 -11.38 11.16 -7.58
CA ASP A 541 -10.95 12.51 -7.94
C ASP A 541 -9.85 12.54 -9.03
N LYS A 542 -9.48 13.75 -9.46
CA LYS A 542 -8.48 13.95 -10.51
C LYS A 542 -7.06 13.53 -10.08
N GLU A 543 -6.72 13.71 -8.81
CA GLU A 543 -5.38 13.36 -8.31
C GLU A 543 -5.20 11.84 -8.30
N ILE A 544 -6.23 11.10 -7.90
CA ILE A 544 -6.27 9.64 -7.94
C ILE A 544 -6.18 9.15 -9.38
N LYS A 545 -6.94 9.77 -10.29
CA LYS A 545 -6.89 9.45 -11.71
C LYS A 545 -5.50 9.61 -12.33
N ASP A 546 -4.73 10.59 -11.89
CA ASP A 546 -3.36 10.80 -12.40
C ASP A 546 -2.36 9.78 -11.80
N ARG A 547 -2.68 9.19 -10.64
CA ARG A 547 -1.86 8.17 -9.94
C ARG A 547 -2.14 6.73 -10.44
N VAL A 548 -3.39 6.40 -10.75
CA VAL A 548 -3.86 5.10 -11.27
C VAL A 548 -3.57 4.97 -12.76
#